data_AF-A0A966C6L7-F1
#
_entry.id   AF-A0A966C6L7-F1
#
_cell.length_a   1.000
_cell.length_b   1.000
_cell.length_c   1.000
_cell.angle_alpha   90.00
_cell.angle_beta   90.00
_cell.angle_gamma   90.00
#
_symmetry.space_group_name_H-M   'P 1'
#
loop_
_entity.id
_entity.type
_entity.pdbx_description
1 polymer ?
#
loop_
_entity_poly.entity_id
_entity_poly.type
_entity_poly.pdbx_seq_one_letter_code
_entity_poly.pdbx_strand_id
1 'polypeptide(L)'
;MAFTAFCADNFVADPAELTAAFARIERVSEQLGGHLHELRRELTTPLDLDTGEITRIDRLLGDLDVSNHLTDDLFDTKVAFFALLNFPIHTLGERLARGASWDRETWARSRMVDQFADRIPADVKAEMVKAFTAADAYIADYNIRLDRLITPGGARLFPEGLRLISHWGLRDELKTHYGAGTAELARQRMIAKVMERIVRQEIPRVVIDNPDVEWCPETNEVRPLAGAKQTDPTALAAREADVRYARWLDNFRAERRVDPFTPTAPTALARSFDESRQIPENQVEAILRGVLAAPEVKGVAAEIA
;
A
#
# COMPACT_ATOMS: atom_id res chain seq x y z
N MET A 1 -32.27 -3.18 26.94
CA MET A 1 -33.62 -2.68 26.58
C MET A 1 -33.59 -1.66 25.45
N ALA A 2 -32.66 -0.70 25.42
CA ALA A 2 -32.55 0.28 24.33
C ALA A 2 -32.35 -0.33 22.92
N PHE A 3 -31.51 -1.36 22.78
CA PHE A 3 -31.31 -2.04 21.48
C PHE A 3 -32.58 -2.71 20.96
N THR A 4 -33.26 -3.50 21.79
CA THR A 4 -34.50 -4.19 21.41
C THR A 4 -35.60 -3.20 20.99
N ALA A 5 -35.74 -2.08 21.72
CA ALA A 5 -36.68 -1.03 21.37
C ALA A 5 -36.33 -0.41 20.00
N PHE A 6 -35.07 -0.06 19.78
CA PHE A 6 -34.61 0.43 18.47
C PHE A 6 -34.96 -0.55 17.34
N CYS A 7 -34.70 -1.86 17.52
CA CYS A 7 -35.04 -2.86 16.51
C CYS A 7 -36.54 -2.94 16.24
N ALA A 8 -37.37 -2.93 17.29
CA ALA A 8 -38.83 -2.98 17.13
C ALA A 8 -39.36 -1.74 16.40
N ASP A 9 -38.79 -0.56 16.68
CA ASP A 9 -39.24 0.71 16.11
C ASP A 9 -38.75 0.93 14.66
N ASN A 10 -37.66 0.26 14.25
CA ASN A 10 -36.96 0.55 12.99
C ASN A 10 -36.87 -0.62 12.01
N PHE A 11 -37.37 -1.81 12.36
CA PHE A 11 -37.46 -2.93 11.44
C PHE A 11 -38.58 -2.70 10.43
N VAL A 12 -38.25 -2.75 9.14
CA VAL A 12 -39.17 -2.50 8.04
C VAL A 12 -39.62 -3.83 7.46
N ALA A 13 -40.85 -4.22 7.77
CA ALA A 13 -41.44 -5.47 7.32
C ALA A 13 -42.12 -5.37 5.93
N ASP A 14 -42.59 -4.17 5.55
CA ASP A 14 -43.25 -3.95 4.26
C ASP A 14 -42.20 -3.84 3.14
N PRO A 15 -42.25 -4.68 2.08
CA PRO A 15 -41.31 -4.61 0.96
C PRO A 15 -41.27 -3.27 0.24
N ALA A 16 -42.40 -2.57 0.10
CA ALA A 16 -42.46 -1.28 -0.58
C ALA A 16 -41.77 -0.18 0.25
N GLU A 17 -41.97 -0.19 1.57
CA GLU A 17 -41.27 0.70 2.49
C GLU A 17 -39.77 0.40 2.52
N LEU A 18 -39.38 -0.88 2.49
CA LEU A 18 -37.98 -1.29 2.45
C LEU A 18 -37.28 -0.82 1.16
N THR A 19 -37.94 -0.93 0.01
CA THR A 19 -37.45 -0.39 -1.27
C THR A 19 -37.33 1.14 -1.23
N ALA A 20 -38.30 1.85 -0.64
CA ALA A 20 -38.23 3.30 -0.49
C ALA A 20 -37.09 3.73 0.45
N ALA A 21 -36.87 3.01 1.55
CA ALA A 21 -35.77 3.25 2.48
C ALA A 21 -34.41 3.02 1.81
N PHE A 22 -34.27 1.94 1.03
CA PHE A 22 -33.08 1.66 0.23
C PHE A 22 -32.78 2.83 -0.73
N ALA A 23 -33.76 3.24 -1.55
CA ALA A 23 -33.59 4.33 -2.51
C ALA A 23 -33.20 5.67 -1.83
N ARG A 24 -33.70 5.92 -0.61
CA ARG A 24 -33.33 7.10 0.16
C ARG A 24 -31.88 7.03 0.63
N ILE A 25 -31.43 5.91 1.17
CA ILE A 25 -30.05 5.72 1.64
C ILE A 25 -29.08 5.78 0.45
N GLU A 26 -29.41 5.11 -0.66
CA GLU A 26 -28.61 5.13 -1.89
C GLU A 26 -28.40 6.56 -2.38
N ARG A 27 -29.49 7.33 -2.56
CA ARG A 27 -29.40 8.72 -3.03
C ARG A 27 -28.58 9.60 -2.09
N VAL A 28 -28.76 9.48 -0.77
CA VAL A 28 -28.00 10.29 0.19
C VAL A 28 -26.52 9.89 0.18
N SER A 29 -26.22 8.60 0.11
CA SER A 29 -24.84 8.09 0.03
C SER A 29 -24.13 8.60 -1.22
N GLU A 30 -24.82 8.59 -2.37
CA GLU A 30 -24.31 9.13 -3.63
C GLU A 30 -23.98 10.63 -3.50
N GLN A 31 -24.90 11.43 -2.96
CA GLN A 31 -24.69 12.88 -2.80
C GLN A 31 -23.57 13.20 -1.81
N LEU A 32 -23.54 12.51 -0.66
CA LEU A 32 -22.47 12.69 0.33
C LEU A 32 -21.11 12.34 -0.26
N GLY A 33 -20.99 11.17 -0.89
CA GLY A 33 -19.74 10.73 -1.52
C GLY A 33 -19.28 11.69 -2.63
N GLY A 34 -20.20 12.11 -3.50
CA GLY A 34 -19.92 13.06 -4.58
C GLY A 34 -19.41 14.41 -4.08
N HIS A 35 -20.09 15.02 -3.10
CA HIS A 35 -19.70 16.33 -2.57
C HIS A 35 -18.43 16.28 -1.71
N LEU A 36 -18.24 15.22 -0.93
CA LEU A 36 -16.98 15.05 -0.18
C LEU A 36 -15.79 14.86 -1.14
N HIS A 37 -15.99 14.14 -2.24
CA HIS A 37 -14.98 14.02 -3.28
C HIS A 37 -14.70 15.35 -3.99
N GLU A 38 -15.73 16.13 -4.30
CA GLU A 38 -15.61 17.48 -4.85
C GLU A 38 -14.79 18.40 -3.93
N LEU A 39 -15.12 18.43 -2.63
CA LEU A 39 -14.37 19.20 -1.63
C LEU A 39 -12.92 18.75 -1.54
N ARG A 40 -12.67 17.44 -1.49
CA ARG A 40 -11.31 16.89 -1.46
C ARG A 40 -10.50 17.38 -2.66
N ARG A 41 -11.06 17.30 -3.86
CA ARG A 41 -10.39 17.75 -5.09
C ARG A 41 -10.01 19.23 -5.04
N GLU A 42 -10.89 20.08 -4.52
CA GLU A 42 -10.58 21.51 -4.38
C GLU A 42 -9.40 21.70 -3.40
N LEU A 43 -9.45 21.06 -2.24
CA LEU A 43 -8.41 21.13 -1.21
C LEU A 43 -7.04 20.63 -1.70
N THR A 44 -7.00 19.65 -2.60
CA THR A 44 -5.77 19.03 -3.10
C THR A 44 -5.34 19.51 -4.49
N THR A 45 -6.08 20.42 -5.13
CA THR A 45 -5.84 20.83 -6.52
C THR A 45 -4.38 21.25 -6.79
N PRO A 46 -3.72 22.08 -5.96
CA PRO A 46 -2.31 22.44 -6.19
C PRO A 46 -1.31 21.29 -5.97
N LEU A 47 -1.69 20.27 -5.19
CA LEU A 47 -0.86 19.08 -4.95
C LEU A 47 -0.99 18.06 -6.08
N ASP A 48 -2.20 17.93 -6.64
CA ASP A 48 -2.52 16.90 -7.64
C ASP A 48 -2.35 17.40 -9.08
N LEU A 49 -2.44 18.71 -9.32
CA LEU A 49 -2.37 19.34 -10.65
C LEU A 49 -1.24 20.36 -10.75
N ASP A 50 -0.67 20.49 -11.95
CA ASP A 50 0.33 21.51 -12.27
C ASP A 50 -0.32 22.90 -12.42
N THR A 51 -0.60 23.52 -11.28
CA THR A 51 -1.23 24.86 -11.18
C THR A 51 -0.25 25.95 -10.74
N GLY A 52 1.04 25.61 -10.59
CA GLY A 52 2.10 26.51 -10.16
C GLY A 52 2.88 25.99 -8.96
N GLU A 53 3.54 26.90 -8.24
CA GLU A 53 4.35 26.57 -7.07
C GLU A 53 3.48 26.11 -5.89
N ILE A 54 3.81 24.94 -5.30
CA ILE A 54 3.16 24.43 -4.09
C ILE A 54 3.64 25.21 -2.86
N THR A 55 2.75 26.01 -2.31
CA THR A 55 3.01 26.85 -1.14
C THR A 55 2.83 26.08 0.18
N ARG A 56 3.09 26.76 1.30
CA ARG A 56 2.88 26.17 2.63
C ARG A 56 1.38 25.97 2.94
N ILE A 57 0.50 26.85 2.47
CA ILE A 57 -0.93 26.73 2.77
C ILE A 57 -1.53 25.54 2.02
N ASP A 58 -1.07 25.25 0.80
CA ASP A 58 -1.55 24.10 0.02
C ASP A 58 -1.29 22.78 0.74
N ARG A 59 -0.12 22.64 1.39
CA ARG A 59 0.20 21.47 2.21
C ARG A 59 -0.73 21.35 3.43
N LEU A 60 -0.99 22.47 4.12
CA LEU A 60 -1.89 22.49 5.27
C LEU A 60 -3.36 22.20 4.88
N LEU A 61 -3.80 22.64 3.69
CA LEU A 61 -5.12 22.33 3.15
C LEU A 61 -5.21 20.87 2.70
N GLY A 62 -4.14 20.31 2.13
CA GLY A 62 -4.08 18.88 1.77
C GLY A 62 -4.17 17.93 2.98
N ASP A 63 -3.79 18.39 4.17
CA ASP A 63 -3.95 17.63 5.42
C ASP A 63 -5.40 17.62 5.95
N LEU A 64 -6.28 18.48 5.42
CA LEU A 64 -7.69 18.56 5.83
C LEU A 64 -8.54 17.51 5.10
N ASP A 65 -9.00 16.49 5.81
CA ASP A 65 -10.00 15.55 5.29
C ASP A 65 -11.35 15.70 6.02
N VAL A 66 -12.32 16.32 5.33
CA VAL A 66 -13.66 16.60 5.83
C VAL A 66 -14.51 15.33 5.95
N SER A 67 -14.11 14.23 5.31
CA SER A 67 -14.85 12.96 5.31
C SER A 67 -14.53 12.04 6.50
N ASN A 68 -13.48 12.35 7.28
CA ASN A 68 -12.94 11.48 8.33
C ASN A 68 -13.98 10.99 9.35
N HIS A 69 -14.96 11.82 9.70
CA HIS A 69 -15.97 11.51 10.71
C HIS A 69 -17.28 10.93 10.13
N LEU A 70 -17.43 10.86 8.81
CA LEU A 70 -18.71 10.48 8.18
C LEU A 70 -19.23 9.14 8.70
N THR A 71 -18.38 8.11 8.74
CA THR A 71 -18.78 6.78 9.22
C THR A 71 -19.20 6.83 10.70
N ASP A 72 -18.44 7.53 11.54
CA ASP A 72 -18.75 7.65 12.97
C ASP A 72 -20.10 8.37 13.17
N ASP A 73 -20.34 9.46 12.44
CA ASP A 73 -21.59 10.20 12.47
C ASP A 73 -22.78 9.34 12.03
N LEU A 74 -22.61 8.50 11.00
CA LEU A 74 -23.66 7.57 10.54
C LEU A 74 -24.00 6.51 11.60
N PHE A 75 -23.03 6.07 12.41
CA PHE A 75 -23.28 5.19 13.55
C PHE A 75 -23.89 5.92 14.75
N ASP A 76 -23.44 7.15 15.03
CA ASP A 76 -23.90 7.93 16.16
C ASP A 76 -25.35 8.39 15.99
N THR A 77 -25.71 8.82 14.78
CA THR A 77 -27.07 9.16 14.35
C THR A 77 -27.98 7.95 14.11
N LYS A 78 -27.46 6.73 14.23
CA LYS A 78 -28.16 5.44 14.05
C LYS A 78 -28.57 5.07 12.62
N VAL A 79 -28.15 5.85 11.61
CA VAL A 79 -28.38 5.53 10.20
C VAL A 79 -27.73 4.19 9.81
N ALA A 80 -26.48 3.97 10.24
CA ALA A 80 -25.79 2.71 9.98
C ALA A 80 -26.49 1.52 10.65
N PHE A 81 -26.98 1.68 11.88
CA PHE A 81 -27.74 0.62 12.57
C PHE A 81 -29.08 0.33 11.90
N PHE A 82 -29.77 1.36 11.40
CA PHE A 82 -30.98 1.17 10.60
C PHE A 82 -30.68 0.36 9.34
N ALA A 83 -29.60 0.69 8.62
CA ALA A 83 -29.19 -0.05 7.43
C ALA A 83 -28.84 -1.51 7.74
N LEU A 84 -28.03 -1.75 8.78
CA LEU A 84 -27.61 -3.10 9.21
C LEU A 84 -28.77 -3.95 9.73
N LEU A 85 -29.82 -3.33 10.29
CA LEU A 85 -31.03 -4.03 10.74
C LEU A 85 -31.88 -4.53 9.56
N ASN A 86 -31.95 -3.76 8.48
CA ASN A 86 -32.90 -3.96 7.38
C ASN A 86 -32.27 -4.57 6.12
N PHE A 87 -30.95 -4.48 5.96
CA PHE A 87 -30.22 -5.00 4.80
C PHE A 87 -29.07 -5.92 5.25
N PRO A 88 -29.01 -7.17 4.77
CA PRO A 88 -27.97 -8.11 5.17
C PRO A 88 -26.62 -7.73 4.56
N ILE A 89 -25.55 -7.81 5.37
CA ILE A 89 -24.18 -7.84 4.86
C ILE A 89 -23.94 -9.20 4.22
N HIS A 90 -23.36 -9.21 3.02
CA HIS A 90 -22.89 -10.43 2.38
C HIS A 90 -21.38 -10.46 2.28
N THR A 91 -20.78 -11.58 2.66
CA THR A 91 -19.36 -11.90 2.47
C THR A 91 -19.04 -12.17 0.99
N LEU A 92 -17.76 -12.14 0.62
CA LEU A 92 -17.33 -12.53 -0.73
C LEU A 92 -17.77 -13.96 -1.07
N GLY A 93 -17.61 -14.92 -0.14
CA GLY A 93 -18.01 -16.30 -0.36
C GLY A 93 -19.49 -16.45 -0.71
N GLU A 94 -20.35 -15.71 0.00
CA GLU A 94 -21.79 -15.67 -0.29
C GLU A 94 -22.13 -15.06 -1.64
N ARG A 95 -21.42 -14.00 -2.03
CA ARG A 95 -21.56 -13.35 -3.35
C ARG A 95 -21.14 -14.29 -4.47
N LEU A 96 -20.04 -15.01 -4.31
CA LEU A 96 -19.59 -16.02 -5.28
C LEU A 96 -20.59 -17.18 -5.39
N ALA A 97 -21.15 -17.63 -4.27
CA ALA A 97 -22.08 -18.76 -4.26
C ALA A 97 -23.46 -18.41 -4.83
N ARG A 98 -23.98 -17.21 -4.55
CA ARG A 98 -25.39 -16.84 -4.85
C ARG A 98 -25.54 -15.72 -5.86
N GLY A 99 -24.52 -14.91 -6.08
CA GLY A 99 -24.60 -13.68 -6.86
C GLY A 99 -24.99 -13.85 -8.32
N ALA A 100 -24.73 -15.02 -8.90
CA ALA A 100 -25.20 -15.36 -10.26
C ALA A 100 -26.74 -15.46 -10.36
N SER A 101 -27.41 -15.73 -9.25
CA SER A 101 -28.88 -15.80 -9.16
C SER A 101 -29.54 -14.49 -8.70
N TRP A 102 -28.74 -13.51 -8.30
CA TRP A 102 -29.23 -12.24 -7.78
C TRP A 102 -29.61 -11.29 -8.91
N ASP A 103 -30.72 -10.58 -8.70
CA ASP A 103 -31.09 -9.46 -9.55
C ASP A 103 -30.26 -8.21 -9.20
N ARG A 104 -30.46 -7.14 -9.99
CA ARG A 104 -29.75 -5.87 -9.82
C ARG A 104 -30.03 -5.24 -8.45
N GLU A 105 -31.26 -5.36 -7.94
CA GLU A 105 -31.67 -4.76 -6.67
C GLU A 105 -30.97 -5.44 -5.50
N THR A 106 -30.90 -6.77 -5.51
CA THR A 106 -30.18 -7.55 -4.50
C THR A 106 -28.69 -7.22 -4.50
N TRP A 107 -28.08 -7.09 -5.69
CA TRP A 107 -26.70 -6.64 -5.82
C TRP A 107 -26.49 -5.23 -5.28
N ALA A 108 -27.37 -4.28 -5.63
CA ALA A 108 -27.27 -2.90 -5.17
C ALA A 108 -27.38 -2.80 -3.64
N ARG A 109 -28.33 -3.51 -3.02
CA ARG A 109 -28.45 -3.62 -1.56
C ARG A 109 -27.21 -4.21 -0.91
N SER A 110 -26.69 -5.30 -1.48
CA SER A 110 -25.46 -5.93 -0.98
C SER A 110 -24.26 -4.99 -1.02
N ARG A 111 -24.13 -4.17 -2.05
CA ARG A 111 -23.00 -3.22 -2.18
C ARG A 111 -23.18 -1.97 -1.34
N MET A 112 -24.40 -1.47 -1.20
CA MET A 112 -24.70 -0.29 -0.39
C MET A 112 -24.34 -0.53 1.08
N VAL A 113 -24.59 -1.73 1.60
CA VAL A 113 -24.37 -2.02 3.03
C VAL A 113 -22.89 -2.28 3.38
N ASP A 114 -22.01 -2.48 2.39
CA ASP A 114 -20.57 -2.71 2.61
C ASP A 114 -19.91 -1.54 3.37
N GLN A 115 -20.38 -0.31 3.16
CA GLN A 115 -19.87 0.87 3.88
C GLN A 115 -20.12 0.83 5.40
N PHE A 116 -20.99 -0.06 5.87
CA PHE A 116 -21.34 -0.26 7.27
C PHE A 116 -20.79 -1.59 7.83
N ALA A 117 -20.09 -2.38 7.03
CA ALA A 117 -19.55 -3.68 7.45
C ALA A 117 -18.49 -3.53 8.56
N ASP A 118 -17.76 -2.42 8.52
CA ASP A 118 -16.68 -2.13 9.45
C ASP A 118 -16.94 -0.83 10.22
N ARG A 119 -16.54 -0.83 11.49
CA ARG A 119 -16.58 0.36 12.35
C ARG A 119 -15.23 0.57 13.02
N ILE A 120 -14.26 0.98 12.21
CA ILE A 120 -12.89 1.22 12.67
C ILE A 120 -12.83 2.60 13.37
N PRO A 121 -12.46 2.67 14.66
CA PRO A 121 -12.33 3.94 15.38
C PRO A 121 -11.32 4.89 14.74
N ALA A 122 -11.57 6.19 14.85
CA ALA A 122 -10.71 7.23 14.27
C ALA A 122 -9.26 7.19 14.79
N ASP A 123 -9.04 6.87 16.07
CA ASP A 123 -7.70 6.73 16.66
C ASP A 123 -6.93 5.52 16.09
N VAL A 124 -7.63 4.41 15.84
CA VAL A 124 -7.06 3.24 15.17
C VAL A 124 -6.67 3.57 13.73
N LYS A 125 -7.55 4.27 12.98
CA LYS A 125 -7.25 4.74 11.62
C LYS A 125 -6.03 5.68 11.62
N ALA A 126 -5.96 6.63 12.55
CA ALA A 126 -4.85 7.58 12.65
C ALA A 126 -3.51 6.88 12.92
N GLU A 127 -3.49 5.88 13.79
CA GLU A 127 -2.28 5.09 14.07
C GLU A 127 -1.84 4.26 12.85
N MET A 128 -2.80 3.74 12.07
CA MET A 128 -2.52 3.06 10.80
C MET A 128 -1.91 4.01 9.76
N VAL A 129 -2.52 5.18 9.56
CA VAL A 129 -1.98 6.21 8.65
C VAL A 129 -0.56 6.59 9.06
N LYS A 130 -0.32 6.85 10.35
CA LYS A 130 0.99 7.21 10.87
C LYS A 130 2.05 6.13 10.61
N ALA A 131 1.71 4.85 10.80
CA ALA A 131 2.64 3.75 10.54
C ALA A 131 3.01 3.67 9.05
N PHE A 132 2.01 3.73 8.17
CA PHE A 132 2.23 3.69 6.71
C PHE A 132 3.02 4.91 6.20
N THR A 133 2.66 6.12 6.62
CA THR A 133 3.41 7.32 6.23
C THR A 133 4.87 7.26 6.67
N ALA A 134 5.16 6.71 7.86
CA ALA A 134 6.54 6.55 8.32
C ALA A 134 7.32 5.49 7.52
N ALA A 135 6.64 4.43 7.05
CA ALA A 135 7.24 3.43 6.17
C ALA A 135 7.48 3.99 4.76
N ASP A 136 6.54 4.76 4.22
CA ASP A 136 6.65 5.40 2.91
C ASP A 136 7.77 6.44 2.88
N ALA A 137 7.84 7.30 3.90
CA ALA A 137 8.93 8.27 4.06
C ALA A 137 10.30 7.57 4.12
N TYR A 138 10.41 6.49 4.89
CA TYR A 138 11.64 5.68 4.93
C TYR A 138 12.06 5.20 3.56
N ILE A 139 11.13 4.72 2.73
CA ILE A 139 11.43 4.24 1.38
C ILE A 139 11.73 5.39 0.40
N ALA A 140 10.99 6.49 0.48
CA ALA A 140 11.15 7.65 -0.39
C ALA A 140 12.55 8.30 -0.28
N ASP A 141 13.07 8.37 0.94
CA ASP A 141 14.38 8.96 1.22
C ASP A 141 15.54 7.97 0.96
N TYR A 142 15.25 6.69 0.73
CA TYR A 142 16.26 5.65 0.61
C TYR A 142 16.84 5.57 -0.80
N ASN A 143 17.89 6.36 -1.05
CA ASN A 143 18.57 6.44 -2.33
C ASN A 143 19.94 5.75 -2.30
N ILE A 144 20.33 5.14 -3.42
CA ILE A 144 21.67 4.58 -3.64
C ILE A 144 22.32 5.31 -4.82
N ARG A 145 23.57 5.71 -4.61
CA ARG A 145 24.42 6.34 -5.61
C ARG A 145 25.12 5.23 -6.40
N LEU A 146 24.51 4.76 -7.48
CA LEU A 146 25.06 3.68 -8.31
C LEU A 146 26.40 4.07 -8.92
N ASP A 147 26.56 5.36 -9.21
CA ASP A 147 27.80 5.95 -9.65
C ASP A 147 28.93 5.87 -8.61
N ARG A 148 28.66 5.45 -7.37
CA ARG A 148 29.65 5.19 -6.31
C ARG A 148 29.94 3.72 -6.08
N LEU A 149 29.31 2.82 -6.82
CA LEU A 149 29.56 1.39 -6.71
C LEU A 149 30.83 1.01 -7.45
N ILE A 150 31.63 0.17 -6.81
CA ILE A 150 32.87 -0.39 -7.36
C ILE A 150 32.85 -1.91 -7.33
N THR A 151 33.48 -2.53 -8.32
CA THR A 151 33.77 -3.97 -8.29
C THR A 151 34.86 -4.28 -7.27
N PRO A 152 35.11 -5.56 -6.91
CA PRO A 152 36.26 -5.92 -6.08
C PRO A 152 37.62 -5.45 -6.66
N GLY A 153 37.70 -5.31 -8.00
CA GLY A 153 38.86 -4.76 -8.70
C GLY A 153 38.91 -3.23 -8.77
N GLY A 154 37.95 -2.52 -8.17
CA GLY A 154 37.89 -1.06 -8.17
C GLY A 154 37.27 -0.42 -9.42
N ALA A 155 36.71 -1.22 -10.34
CA ALA A 155 36.08 -0.68 -11.55
C ALA A 155 34.68 -0.13 -11.26
N ARG A 156 34.31 0.98 -11.89
CA ARG A 156 32.96 1.55 -11.85
C ARG A 156 32.16 1.06 -13.05
N LEU A 157 30.97 0.54 -12.80
CA LEU A 157 30.10 0.02 -13.85
C LEU A 157 29.08 1.05 -14.32
N PHE A 158 28.67 1.99 -13.47
CA PHE A 158 27.56 2.91 -13.75
C PHE A 158 28.04 4.31 -14.14
N PRO A 159 27.25 5.05 -14.95
CA PRO A 159 27.59 6.41 -15.34
C PRO A 159 27.58 7.35 -14.13
N GLU A 160 28.37 8.43 -14.23
CA GLU A 160 28.43 9.46 -13.19
C GLU A 160 27.06 10.12 -12.97
N GLY A 161 26.73 10.42 -11.70
CA GLY A 161 25.48 11.09 -11.33
C GLY A 161 24.30 10.14 -11.11
N LEU A 162 24.40 8.85 -11.47
CA LEU A 162 23.29 7.90 -11.31
C LEU A 162 22.94 7.67 -9.84
N ARG A 163 21.85 8.30 -9.40
CA ARG A 163 21.26 8.24 -8.06
C ARG A 163 19.85 7.69 -8.17
N LEU A 164 19.59 6.55 -7.54
CA LEU A 164 18.31 5.85 -7.67
C LEU A 164 17.71 5.56 -6.30
N ILE A 165 16.41 5.79 -6.18
CA ILE A 165 15.61 5.32 -5.06
C ILE A 165 15.58 3.78 -5.04
N SER A 166 15.76 3.20 -3.85
CA SER A 166 15.97 1.76 -3.67
C SER A 166 14.79 0.89 -4.05
N HIS A 167 13.55 1.38 -3.89
CA HIS A 167 12.34 0.59 -4.08
C HIS A 167 12.09 0.21 -5.54
N TRP A 168 11.86 1.21 -6.40
CA TRP A 168 11.58 1.02 -7.82
C TRP A 168 12.77 1.37 -8.73
N GLY A 169 13.63 2.32 -8.35
CA GLY A 169 14.73 2.78 -9.22
C GLY A 169 15.75 1.69 -9.50
N LEU A 170 16.18 0.95 -8.45
CA LEU A 170 17.09 -0.19 -8.62
C LEU A 170 16.49 -1.30 -9.49
N ARG A 171 15.22 -1.64 -9.26
CA ARG A 171 14.52 -2.66 -10.04
C ARG A 171 14.43 -2.26 -11.51
N ASP A 172 14.10 -1.01 -11.78
CA ASP A 172 13.88 -0.53 -13.14
C ASP A 172 15.21 -0.37 -13.88
N GLU A 173 16.27 0.12 -13.22
CA GLU A 173 17.62 0.12 -13.78
C GLU A 173 18.14 -1.31 -14.03
N LEU A 174 17.89 -2.25 -13.12
CA LEU A 174 18.25 -3.65 -13.36
C LEU A 174 17.60 -4.20 -14.65
N LYS A 175 16.36 -3.80 -14.94
CA LYS A 175 15.65 -4.20 -16.16
C LYS A 175 16.18 -3.52 -17.43
N THR A 176 16.72 -2.30 -17.35
CA THR A 176 17.34 -1.65 -18.53
C THR A 176 18.56 -2.44 -19.03
N HIS A 177 19.16 -3.22 -18.14
CA HIS A 177 20.31 -4.08 -18.44
C HIS A 177 19.95 -5.50 -18.89
N TYR A 178 18.71 -5.81 -19.28
CA TYR A 178 18.32 -7.14 -19.80
C TYR A 178 18.85 -7.44 -21.21
N GLY A 179 19.66 -6.56 -21.79
CA GLY A 179 20.34 -6.81 -23.07
C GLY A 179 21.39 -7.93 -22.99
N ALA A 180 21.75 -8.49 -24.14
CA ALA A 180 22.80 -9.49 -24.25
C ALA A 180 24.19 -8.87 -24.05
N GLY A 181 24.98 -9.38 -23.11
CA GLY A 181 26.37 -8.98 -22.92
C GLY A 181 26.90 -9.21 -21.50
N THR A 182 28.19 -9.49 -21.38
CA THR A 182 28.85 -9.71 -20.09
C THR A 182 28.87 -8.46 -19.21
N ALA A 183 28.96 -7.27 -19.82
CA ALA A 183 28.90 -5.99 -19.12
C ALA A 183 27.51 -5.72 -18.51
N GLU A 184 26.46 -5.98 -19.29
CA GLU A 184 25.06 -5.86 -18.84
C GLU A 184 24.78 -6.82 -17.68
N LEU A 185 25.19 -8.07 -17.81
CA LEU A 185 25.05 -9.06 -16.74
C LEU A 185 25.82 -8.66 -15.46
N ALA A 186 27.01 -8.06 -15.59
CA ALA A 186 27.76 -7.56 -14.44
C ALA A 186 27.02 -6.42 -13.71
N ARG A 187 26.38 -5.51 -14.44
CA ARG A 187 25.54 -4.44 -13.86
C ARG A 187 24.32 -5.02 -13.14
N GLN A 188 23.61 -5.94 -13.77
CA GLN A 188 22.47 -6.63 -13.16
C GLN A 188 22.87 -7.31 -11.84
N ARG A 189 23.97 -8.06 -11.83
CA ARG A 189 24.46 -8.75 -10.63
C ARG A 189 24.86 -7.77 -9.53
N MET A 190 25.52 -6.66 -9.87
CA MET A 190 25.87 -5.64 -8.89
C MET A 190 24.62 -5.01 -8.26
N ILE A 191 23.60 -4.65 -9.05
CA ILE A 191 22.33 -4.12 -8.52
C ILE A 191 21.61 -5.17 -7.66
N ALA A 192 21.52 -6.41 -8.14
CA ALA A 192 20.93 -7.50 -7.37
C ALA A 192 21.64 -7.68 -6.01
N LYS A 193 22.98 -7.56 -5.99
CA LYS A 193 23.76 -7.64 -4.75
C LYS A 193 23.48 -6.48 -3.82
N VAL A 194 23.33 -5.26 -4.33
CA VAL A 194 22.89 -4.10 -3.53
C VAL A 194 21.53 -4.38 -2.90
N MET A 195 20.56 -4.83 -3.69
CA MET A 195 19.21 -5.16 -3.20
C MET A 195 19.27 -6.26 -2.13
N GLU A 196 20.09 -7.29 -2.32
CA GLU A 196 20.32 -8.36 -1.34
C GLU A 196 20.86 -7.80 -0.01
N ARG A 197 21.86 -6.90 -0.04
CA ARG A 197 22.44 -6.27 1.18
C ARG A 197 21.42 -5.40 1.92
N ILE A 198 20.56 -4.68 1.20
CA ILE A 198 19.46 -3.90 1.78
C ILE A 198 18.46 -4.83 2.47
N VAL A 199 18.03 -5.89 1.79
CA VAL A 199 17.08 -6.86 2.34
C VAL A 199 17.67 -7.54 3.57
N ARG A 200 18.93 -7.97 3.53
CA ARG A 200 19.62 -8.60 4.66
C ARG A 200 19.98 -7.63 5.79
N GLN A 201 19.74 -6.32 5.63
CA GLN A 201 20.16 -5.25 6.55
C GLN A 201 21.67 -5.27 6.87
N GLU A 202 22.47 -5.66 5.88
CA GLU A 202 23.94 -5.71 5.95
C GLU A 202 24.58 -4.48 5.29
N ILE A 203 23.79 -3.67 4.58
CA ILE A 203 24.25 -2.46 3.91
C ILE A 203 24.89 -1.50 4.93
N PRO A 204 26.09 -0.97 4.65
CA PRO A 204 26.70 0.07 5.48
C PRO A 204 25.83 1.33 5.50
N ARG A 205 25.50 1.85 6.68
CA ARG A 205 24.61 3.02 6.80
C ARG A 205 25.10 4.20 5.99
N VAL A 206 26.43 4.38 5.95
CA VAL A 206 27.08 5.53 5.33
C VAL A 206 26.92 5.59 3.82
N VAL A 207 26.52 4.49 3.14
CA VAL A 207 26.39 4.48 1.67
C VAL A 207 25.02 4.93 1.19
N ILE A 208 24.04 5.05 2.09
CA ILE A 208 22.69 5.52 1.77
C ILE A 208 22.77 7.00 1.41
N ASP A 209 22.49 7.30 0.15
CA ASP A 209 22.49 8.61 -0.48
C ASP A 209 23.78 9.45 -0.32
N ASN A 210 24.93 8.79 -0.18
CA ASN A 210 26.18 9.48 0.11
C ASN A 210 27.10 9.58 -1.12
N PRO A 211 27.44 10.79 -1.60
CA PRO A 211 28.33 10.97 -2.74
C PRO A 211 29.83 10.84 -2.40
N ASP A 212 30.19 10.80 -1.12
CA ASP A 212 31.55 10.96 -0.60
C ASP A 212 32.26 9.63 -0.32
N VAL A 213 31.59 8.50 -0.56
CA VAL A 213 32.15 7.16 -0.35
C VAL A 213 32.01 6.31 -1.60
N GLU A 214 32.92 5.37 -1.78
CA GLU A 214 32.80 4.25 -2.72
C GLU A 214 32.43 2.98 -1.95
N TRP A 215 31.61 2.13 -2.55
CA TRP A 215 31.17 0.88 -1.93
C TRP A 215 31.29 -0.29 -2.89
N CYS A 216 31.83 -1.41 -2.41
CA CYS A 216 31.80 -2.67 -3.12
C CYS A 216 30.70 -3.58 -2.54
N PRO A 217 29.56 -3.79 -3.21
CA PRO A 217 28.47 -4.61 -2.66
C PRO A 217 28.85 -6.09 -2.44
N GLU A 218 29.80 -6.59 -3.24
CA GLU A 218 30.28 -7.98 -3.17
C GLU A 218 31.06 -8.24 -1.87
N THR A 219 32.09 -7.44 -1.59
CA THR A 219 32.89 -7.55 -0.35
C THR A 219 32.25 -6.83 0.84
N ASN A 220 31.28 -5.95 0.58
CA ASN A 220 30.66 -5.01 1.50
C ASN A 220 31.59 -3.93 2.08
N GLU A 221 32.76 -3.73 1.47
CA GLU A 221 33.74 -2.73 1.92
C GLU A 221 33.38 -1.32 1.44
N VAL A 222 33.52 -0.34 2.32
CA VAL A 222 33.34 1.09 2.03
C VAL A 222 34.68 1.81 2.12
N ARG A 223 34.96 2.70 1.16
CA ARG A 223 36.17 3.51 1.13
C ARG A 223 35.80 4.98 0.97
N PRO A 224 36.43 5.92 1.70
CA PRO A 224 36.24 7.34 1.45
C PRO A 224 36.74 7.71 0.05
N LEU A 225 36.01 8.57 -0.64
CA LEU A 225 36.48 9.15 -1.90
C LEU A 225 37.65 10.12 -1.64
N ALA A 226 38.60 10.19 -2.56
CA ALA A 226 39.70 11.14 -2.43
C ALA A 226 39.17 12.59 -2.38
N GLY A 227 39.57 13.36 -1.36
CA GLY A 227 39.11 14.73 -1.15
C GLY A 227 37.72 14.86 -0.49
N ALA A 228 37.08 13.74 -0.15
CA ALA A 228 35.84 13.75 0.64
C ALA A 228 36.06 14.27 2.06
N LYS A 229 34.97 14.70 2.70
CA LYS A 229 34.97 14.96 4.14
C LYS A 229 35.42 13.72 4.90
N GLN A 230 36.26 13.93 5.90
CA GLN A 230 36.79 12.85 6.71
C GLN A 230 35.63 12.14 7.41
N THR A 231 35.42 10.87 7.06
CA THR A 231 34.41 10.02 7.66
C THR A 231 35.07 9.14 8.71
N ASP A 232 34.47 9.02 9.89
CA ASP A 232 34.95 8.14 10.95
C ASP A 232 35.13 6.71 10.40
N PRO A 233 36.32 6.10 10.51
CA PRO A 233 36.57 4.73 10.05
C PRO A 233 35.59 3.70 10.62
N THR A 234 35.09 3.90 11.85
CA THR A 234 34.11 3.01 12.46
C THR A 234 32.73 3.11 11.79
N ALA A 235 32.38 4.30 11.28
CA ALA A 235 31.14 4.53 10.56
C ALA A 235 31.13 3.90 9.16
N LEU A 236 32.31 3.67 8.56
CA LEU A 236 32.44 3.00 7.26
C LEU A 236 32.00 1.53 7.30
N ALA A 237 32.21 0.86 8.43
CA ALA A 237 31.83 -0.55 8.63
C ALA A 237 30.48 -0.74 9.32
N ALA A 238 29.89 0.34 9.86
CA ALA A 238 28.63 0.25 10.58
C ALA A 238 27.46 0.01 9.62
N ARG A 239 26.82 -1.17 9.74
CA ARG A 239 25.57 -1.46 9.03
C ARG A 239 24.44 -0.52 9.44
N GLU A 240 23.46 -0.34 8.55
CA GLU A 240 22.17 0.26 8.89
C GLU A 240 21.51 -0.52 10.05
N ALA A 241 20.86 0.19 10.97
CA ALA A 241 19.98 -0.46 11.94
C ALA A 241 18.80 -1.14 11.22
N ASP A 242 18.13 -2.10 11.85
CA ASP A 242 17.03 -2.89 11.27
C ASP A 242 15.72 -2.10 11.06
N VAL A 243 15.82 -0.85 10.58
CA VAL A 243 14.74 0.12 10.43
C VAL A 243 13.70 -0.41 9.45
N ARG A 244 14.12 -1.06 8.36
CA ARG A 244 13.19 -1.68 7.39
C ARG A 244 12.23 -2.66 8.06
N TYR A 245 12.78 -3.57 8.87
CA TYR A 245 11.98 -4.59 9.55
C TYR A 245 11.18 -4.00 10.72
N ALA A 246 11.69 -2.97 11.38
CA ALA A 246 10.91 -2.21 12.34
C ALA A 246 9.68 -1.57 11.69
N ARG A 247 9.82 -0.95 10.50
CA ARG A 247 8.67 -0.42 9.73
C ARG A 247 7.68 -1.49 9.33
N TRP A 248 8.15 -2.65 8.89
CA TRP A 248 7.25 -3.78 8.59
C TRP A 248 6.49 -4.26 9.83
N LEU A 249 7.15 -4.34 10.98
CA LEU A 249 6.53 -4.73 12.23
C LEU A 249 5.51 -3.68 12.72
N ASP A 250 5.82 -2.39 12.56
CA ASP A 250 4.91 -1.30 12.89
C ASP A 250 3.65 -1.34 12.01
N ASN A 251 3.81 -1.52 10.70
CA ASN A 251 2.70 -1.72 9.76
C ASN A 251 1.85 -2.95 10.15
N PHE A 252 2.48 -4.09 10.45
CA PHE A 252 1.79 -5.29 10.91
C PHE A 252 1.00 -5.05 12.20
N ARG A 253 1.59 -4.37 13.18
CA ARG A 253 0.92 -4.03 14.45
C ARG A 253 -0.25 -3.09 14.23
N ALA A 254 -0.12 -2.13 13.33
CA ALA A 254 -1.18 -1.20 13.00
C ALA A 254 -2.36 -1.91 12.31
N GLU A 255 -2.09 -2.74 11.30
CA GLU A 255 -3.10 -3.57 10.64
C GLU A 255 -3.81 -4.51 11.62
N ARG A 256 -3.08 -5.10 12.57
CA ARG A 256 -3.67 -5.95 13.62
C ARG A 256 -4.61 -5.22 14.56
N ARG A 257 -4.49 -3.89 14.71
CA ARG A 257 -5.43 -3.10 15.52
C ARG A 257 -6.76 -2.91 14.82
N VAL A 258 -6.81 -3.06 13.50
CA VAL A 258 -8.02 -2.96 12.70
C VAL A 258 -8.86 -4.25 12.80
N ASP A 259 -8.22 -5.40 12.94
CA ASP A 259 -8.87 -6.73 12.95
C ASP A 259 -10.14 -6.86 13.83
N PRO A 260 -10.21 -6.32 15.07
CA PRO A 260 -11.41 -6.43 15.91
C PRO A 260 -12.63 -5.66 15.38
N PHE A 261 -12.42 -4.75 14.43
CA PHE A 261 -13.43 -3.85 13.89
C PHE A 261 -13.92 -4.24 12.49
N THR A 262 -13.38 -5.34 11.94
CA THR A 262 -13.69 -5.84 10.58
C THR A 262 -14.19 -7.29 10.65
N PRO A 263 -15.41 -7.53 11.16
CA PRO A 263 -15.90 -8.87 11.50
C PRO A 263 -16.08 -9.78 10.27
N THR A 264 -16.32 -9.22 9.09
CA THR A 264 -16.43 -9.96 7.82
C THR A 264 -15.08 -10.35 7.23
N ALA A 265 -14.01 -9.66 7.62
CA ALA A 265 -12.64 -9.91 7.18
C ALA A 265 -11.65 -9.65 8.34
N PRO A 266 -11.54 -10.56 9.32
CA PRO A 266 -10.88 -10.29 10.60
C PRO A 266 -9.35 -10.33 10.56
N THR A 267 -8.75 -10.25 9.37
CA THR A 267 -7.29 -10.19 9.19
C THR A 267 -6.96 -9.27 8.01
N ALA A 268 -5.77 -8.67 8.02
CA ALA A 268 -5.28 -7.88 6.88
C ALA A 268 -5.29 -8.64 5.55
N LEU A 269 -5.01 -9.96 5.58
CA LEU A 269 -5.09 -10.81 4.40
C LEU A 269 -6.54 -10.95 3.91
N ALA A 270 -7.48 -11.25 4.81
CA ALA A 270 -8.90 -11.32 4.46
C ALA A 270 -9.39 -9.98 3.88
N ARG A 271 -9.05 -8.83 4.47
CA ARG A 271 -9.41 -7.51 3.92
C ARG A 271 -8.82 -7.28 2.52
N SER A 272 -7.57 -7.69 2.31
CA SER A 272 -6.94 -7.57 1.00
C SER A 272 -7.59 -8.45 -0.07
N PHE A 273 -7.96 -9.69 0.25
CA PHE A 273 -8.50 -10.64 -0.73
C PHE A 273 -10.01 -10.55 -0.87
N ASP A 274 -10.74 -10.54 0.24
CA ASP A 274 -12.19 -10.65 0.27
C ASP A 274 -12.89 -9.32 -0.03
N GLU A 275 -12.30 -8.19 0.38
CA GLU A 275 -12.91 -6.87 0.24
C GLU A 275 -12.28 -6.07 -0.91
N SER A 276 -10.96 -5.89 -0.86
CA SER A 276 -10.22 -5.07 -1.84
C SER A 276 -10.14 -5.72 -3.22
N ARG A 277 -9.63 -6.96 -3.29
CA ARG A 277 -9.43 -7.66 -4.57
C ARG A 277 -10.68 -8.38 -5.05
N GLN A 278 -11.55 -8.80 -4.12
CA GLN A 278 -12.73 -9.63 -4.37
C GLN A 278 -12.41 -10.93 -5.12
N ILE A 279 -11.25 -11.52 -4.81
CA ILE A 279 -10.80 -12.81 -5.35
C ILE A 279 -10.25 -13.61 -4.17
N PRO A 280 -10.76 -14.83 -3.89
CA PRO A 280 -10.25 -15.65 -2.81
C PRO A 280 -8.75 -15.93 -2.91
N GLU A 281 -8.05 -15.96 -1.77
CA GLU A 281 -6.61 -16.20 -1.70
C GLU A 281 -6.19 -17.50 -2.41
N ASN A 282 -6.92 -18.59 -2.17
CA ASN A 282 -6.65 -19.89 -2.77
C ASN A 282 -6.79 -19.88 -4.31
N GLN A 283 -7.68 -19.05 -4.86
CA GLN A 283 -7.84 -18.88 -6.29
C GLN A 283 -6.65 -18.12 -6.88
N VAL A 284 -6.18 -17.06 -6.20
CA VAL A 284 -4.97 -16.35 -6.61
C VAL A 284 -3.76 -17.27 -6.55
N GLU A 285 -3.61 -18.06 -5.49
CA GLU A 285 -2.55 -19.06 -5.38
C GLU A 285 -2.62 -20.08 -6.52
N ALA A 286 -3.80 -20.61 -6.84
CA ALA A 286 -3.99 -21.55 -7.93
C ALA A 286 -3.60 -20.95 -9.29
N ILE A 287 -3.95 -19.69 -9.56
CA ILE A 287 -3.54 -18.98 -10.78
C ILE A 287 -2.03 -18.84 -10.84
N LEU A 288 -1.38 -18.39 -9.75
CA LEU A 288 0.08 -18.24 -9.71
C LEU A 288 0.80 -19.58 -9.90
N ARG A 289 0.34 -20.65 -9.25
CA ARG A 289 0.88 -22.00 -9.44
C ARG A 289 0.67 -22.49 -10.88
N GLY A 290 -0.50 -22.22 -11.47
CA GLY A 290 -0.80 -22.57 -12.85
C GLY A 290 0.16 -21.88 -13.83
N VAL A 291 0.40 -20.58 -13.66
CA VAL A 291 1.38 -19.83 -14.47
C VAL A 291 2.78 -20.41 -14.31
N LEU A 292 3.24 -20.64 -13.08
CA LEU A 292 4.60 -21.17 -12.83
C LEU A 292 4.80 -22.60 -13.35
N ALA A 293 3.74 -23.41 -13.39
CA ALA A 293 3.78 -24.78 -13.89
C ALA A 293 3.55 -24.90 -15.41
N ALA A 294 3.17 -23.80 -16.08
CA ALA A 294 2.83 -23.81 -17.50
C ALA A 294 4.05 -24.20 -18.36
N PRO A 295 3.89 -25.13 -19.33
CA PRO A 295 5.01 -25.56 -20.18
C PRO A 295 5.63 -24.38 -20.97
N GLU A 296 4.86 -23.35 -21.27
CA GLU A 296 5.28 -22.12 -21.93
C GLU A 296 6.37 -21.39 -21.14
N VAL A 297 6.39 -21.47 -19.80
CA VAL A 297 7.45 -20.84 -18.99
C VAL A 297 8.81 -21.44 -19.32
N LYS A 298 8.89 -22.75 -19.58
CA LYS A 298 10.14 -23.40 -20.03
C LYS A 298 10.52 -22.95 -21.44
N GLY A 299 9.53 -22.78 -22.31
CA GLY A 299 9.73 -22.25 -23.66
C GLY A 299 10.33 -20.84 -23.63
N VAL A 300 9.72 -19.94 -22.85
CA VAL A 300 10.22 -18.56 -22.67
C VAL A 300 11.62 -18.55 -22.06
N ALA A 301 11.90 -19.39 -21.06
CA ALA A 301 13.23 -19.46 -20.45
C ALA A 301 14.33 -19.89 -21.45
N ALA A 302 14.01 -20.75 -22.42
CA ALA A 302 14.95 -21.18 -23.45
C ALA A 302 15.29 -20.07 -24.46
N GLU A 303 14.38 -19.11 -24.69
CA GLU A 303 14.63 -17.96 -25.58
C GLU A 303 15.50 -16.87 -24.91
N ILE A 304 15.69 -16.93 -23.60
CA ILE A 304 16.46 -15.96 -22.80
C ILE A 304 17.90 -16.45 -22.53
N ALA A 305 18.15 -17.77 -22.63
CA ALA A 305 19.43 -18.41 -22.32
C ALA A 305 20.39 -18.42 -23.53
#